data_AF-A0A834E3H8-F1
#
_entry.id   AF-A0A834E3H8-F1
#
_cell.length_a   1.000
_cell.length_b   1.000
_cell.length_c   1.000
_cell.angle_alpha   90.00
_cell.angle_beta   90.00
_cell.angle_gamma   90.00
#
_symmetry.space_group_name_H-M   'P 1'
#
loop_
_entity.id
_entity.type
_entity.pdbx_description
1 polymer ?
#
loop_
_entity_poly.entity_id
_entity_poly.type
_entity_poly.pdbx_seq_one_letter_code
_entity_poly.pdbx_strand_id
1 'polypeptide(L)'
;MEYPISLMPEPCITLKGSNGYLHISFIPRRDIKKLYFNLYLSFNTLEFPTRTEVICRGSDDEYSFCRALKGETVNTSVPFSFKGILFSKGRYRFVVEAIAGNTEEMLFCLNFTIIHYPDIN
;
A
#
# COMPACT_ATOMS: atom_id res chain seq x y z
N MET A 1 -10.79 14.29 12.99
CA MET A 1 -9.77 13.31 13.41
C MET A 1 -8.84 13.19 12.22
N GLU A 2 -7.70 13.90 12.23
CA GLU A 2 -6.75 13.84 11.12
C GLU A 2 -6.06 12.48 11.18
N TYR A 3 -6.18 11.70 10.11
CA TYR A 3 -5.47 10.43 10.01
C TYR A 3 -3.97 10.74 9.87
N PRO A 4 -3.08 10.04 10.60
CA PRO A 4 -1.64 10.29 10.56
C PRO A 4 -0.99 9.90 9.21
N ILE A 5 -1.77 9.28 8.32
CA ILE A 5 -1.42 8.93 6.95
C ILE A 5 -2.62 9.23 6.04
N SER A 6 -2.35 9.88 4.92
CA SER A 6 -3.30 10.18 3.85
C SER A 6 -2.89 9.39 2.61
N LEU A 7 -3.85 8.67 2.03
CA LEU A 7 -3.70 7.86 0.83
C LEU A 7 -4.85 8.20 -0.11
N MET A 8 -4.53 8.78 -1.26
CA MET A 8 -5.53 9.19 -2.25
C MET A 8 -5.15 8.67 -3.63
N PRO A 9 -5.83 7.61 -4.13
CA PRO A 9 -5.65 7.15 -5.50
C PRO A 9 -6.44 8.03 -6.47
N GLU A 10 -5.80 8.47 -7.55
CA GLU A 10 -6.40 9.25 -8.63
C GLU A 10 -6.02 8.64 -10.00
N PRO A 11 -6.98 8.06 -10.76
CA PRO A 11 -8.37 7.81 -10.39
C PRO A 11 -8.54 6.73 -9.31
N CYS A 12 -9.75 6.60 -8.78
CA CYS A 12 -10.09 5.53 -7.83
C CYS A 12 -9.85 4.14 -8.47
N ILE A 13 -9.32 3.22 -7.67
CA ILE A 13 -8.90 1.87 -8.08
C ILE A 13 -10.13 1.04 -8.48
N THR A 14 -10.16 0.54 -9.71
CA THR A 14 -11.21 -0.36 -10.19
C THR A 14 -10.64 -1.77 -10.44
N LEU A 15 -11.18 -2.80 -9.76
CA LEU A 15 -10.62 -4.16 -9.82
C LEU A 15 -10.58 -4.80 -11.23
N LYS A 16 -11.29 -4.23 -12.21
CA LYS A 16 -11.20 -4.60 -13.64
C LYS A 16 -9.85 -4.20 -14.29
N GLY A 17 -9.08 -3.35 -13.62
CA GLY A 17 -7.82 -2.80 -14.11
C GLY A 17 -7.87 -1.28 -14.11
N SER A 18 -6.88 -0.65 -13.50
CA SER A 18 -6.74 0.81 -13.54
C SER A 18 -5.27 1.22 -13.46
N ASN A 19 -5.00 2.38 -14.01
CA ASN A 19 -3.74 3.09 -13.94
C ASN A 19 -3.98 4.49 -13.40
N GLY A 20 -3.03 5.02 -12.64
CA GLY A 20 -3.20 6.29 -11.96
C GLY A 20 -2.01 6.66 -11.10
N TYR A 21 -2.23 7.59 -10.20
CA TYR A 21 -1.29 8.01 -9.18
C TYR A 21 -1.86 7.77 -7.80
N LEU A 22 -1.04 7.26 -6.90
CA LEU A 22 -1.33 7.19 -5.48
C LEU A 22 -0.62 8.34 -4.79
N HIS A 23 -1.37 9.32 -4.33
CA HIS A 23 -0.88 10.41 -3.50
C HIS A 23 -0.75 9.93 -2.07
N ILE A 24 0.45 10.05 -1.51
CA ILE A 24 0.79 9.57 -0.18
C ILE A 24 1.31 10.75 0.61
N SER A 25 0.68 11.02 1.76
CA SER A 25 1.17 12.02 2.72
C SER A 25 1.19 11.46 4.13
N PHE A 26 2.37 11.42 4.75
CA PHE A 26 2.54 11.02 6.15
C PHE A 26 3.87 11.51 6.72
N ILE A 27 3.97 11.51 8.04
CA ILE A 27 5.22 11.75 8.77
C ILE A 27 5.62 10.41 9.40
N PRO A 28 6.73 9.79 8.96
CA PRO A 28 7.13 8.49 9.44
C PRO A 28 7.66 8.60 10.86
N ARG A 29 7.28 7.64 11.71
CA ARG A 29 7.74 7.58 13.10
C ARG A 29 9.14 6.97 13.24
N ARG A 30 9.69 6.45 12.14
CA ARG A 30 10.98 5.75 12.01
C ARG A 30 11.59 6.03 10.64
N ASP A 31 12.84 5.66 10.44
CA ASP A 31 13.51 5.80 9.15
C ASP A 31 12.93 4.82 8.13
N ILE A 32 12.68 5.27 6.89
CA ILE A 32 12.01 4.48 5.83
C ILE A 32 13.01 3.60 5.04
N LYS A 33 14.29 3.62 5.41
CA LYS A 33 15.30 2.78 4.74
C LYS A 33 14.90 1.31 4.81
N LYS A 34 15.05 0.58 3.70
CA LYS A 34 14.72 -0.85 3.60
C LYS A 34 13.22 -1.18 3.83
N LEU A 35 12.32 -0.32 3.39
CA LEU A 35 10.88 -0.54 3.46
C LEU A 35 10.43 -1.77 2.68
N TYR A 36 9.68 -2.66 3.32
CA TYR A 36 8.92 -3.71 2.68
C TYR A 36 7.52 -3.86 3.30
N PHE A 37 6.61 -4.41 2.53
CA PHE A 37 5.22 -4.62 2.91
C PHE A 37 4.91 -6.11 2.97
N ASN A 38 4.38 -6.58 4.10
CA ASN A 38 3.71 -7.87 4.17
C ASN A 38 2.23 -7.67 3.85
N LEU A 39 1.74 -8.40 2.86
CA LEU A 39 0.39 -8.30 2.34
C LEU A 39 -0.39 -9.54 2.73
N TYR A 40 -1.49 -9.33 3.45
CA TYR A 40 -2.43 -10.37 3.85
C TYR A 40 -3.75 -10.11 3.16
N LEU A 41 -4.07 -10.94 2.17
CA LEU A 41 -5.33 -10.86 1.43
C LEU A 41 -6.28 -11.94 1.93
N SER A 42 -7.52 -11.55 2.18
CA SER A 42 -8.62 -12.47 2.49
C SER A 42 -9.86 -12.13 1.69
N PHE A 43 -10.58 -13.16 1.29
CA PHE A 43 -11.83 -13.07 0.54
C PHE A 43 -12.85 -14.05 1.13
N ASN A 44 -13.94 -13.53 1.68
CA ASN A 44 -14.91 -14.29 2.47
C ASN A 44 -14.23 -15.06 3.61
N THR A 45 -14.10 -16.39 3.49
CA THR A 45 -13.43 -17.29 4.46
C THR A 45 -12.08 -17.80 3.96
N LEU A 46 -11.66 -17.41 2.75
CA LEU A 46 -10.40 -17.83 2.16
C LEU A 46 -9.30 -16.83 2.50
N GLU A 47 -8.23 -17.33 3.08
CA GLU A 47 -6.99 -16.60 3.30
C GLU A 47 -5.99 -16.95 2.20
N PHE A 48 -5.45 -15.94 1.53
CA PHE A 48 -4.43 -16.14 0.52
C PHE A 48 -3.04 -16.18 1.17
N PRO A 49 -2.05 -16.84 0.53
CA PRO A 49 -0.67 -16.82 1.00
C PRO A 49 -0.17 -15.39 1.18
N THR A 50 0.54 -15.16 2.28
CA THR A 50 1.18 -13.88 2.58
C THR A 50 2.19 -13.54 1.49
N ARG A 51 2.16 -12.30 1.02
CA ARG A 51 3.07 -11.82 -0.02
C ARG A 51 3.91 -10.67 0.53
N THR A 52 5.22 -10.78 0.41
CA THR A 52 6.15 -9.71 0.82
C THR A 52 6.59 -8.93 -0.41
N GLU A 53 6.34 -7.63 -0.42
CA GLU A 53 6.71 -6.70 -1.48
C GLU A 53 7.76 -5.71 -0.96
N VAL A 54 8.96 -5.72 -1.54
CA VAL A 54 10.04 -4.81 -1.16
C VAL A 54 9.90 -3.51 -1.93
N ILE A 55 9.72 -2.40 -1.21
CA ILE A 55 9.49 -1.06 -1.80
C ILE A 55 10.79 -0.27 -1.89
N CYS A 56 11.61 -0.33 -0.83
CA CYS A 56 12.93 0.26 -0.78
C CYS A 56 13.92 -0.84 -0.43
N ARG A 57 14.89 -1.12 -1.28
CA ARG A 57 16.08 -1.95 -1.03
C ARG A 57 17.17 -1.16 -0.30
N GLY A 58 17.22 0.15 -0.49
CA GLY A 58 18.23 1.04 0.09
C GLY A 58 17.81 2.51 0.11
N SER A 59 18.78 3.42 0.31
CA SER A 59 18.56 4.87 0.26
C SER A 59 18.56 5.44 -1.16
N ASP A 60 19.31 4.83 -2.08
CA ASP A 60 19.37 5.23 -3.48
C ASP A 60 18.46 4.36 -4.34
N ASP A 61 17.19 4.31 -3.99
CA ASP A 61 16.19 3.53 -4.71
C ASP A 61 15.35 4.37 -5.66
N GLU A 62 14.49 3.70 -6.45
CA GLU A 62 13.60 4.29 -7.45
C GLU A 62 12.69 5.37 -6.87
N TYR A 63 12.27 5.21 -5.61
CA TYR A 63 11.40 6.18 -4.94
C TYR A 63 12.18 7.15 -4.05
N SER A 64 11.95 8.45 -4.26
CA SER A 64 12.56 9.53 -3.48
C SER A 64 12.28 9.44 -1.97
N PHE A 65 11.13 8.90 -1.58
CA PHE A 65 10.75 8.74 -0.18
C PHE A 65 11.55 7.66 0.57
N CYS A 66 12.31 6.80 -0.13
CA CYS A 66 13.18 5.82 0.52
C CYS A 66 14.33 6.45 1.34
N ARG A 67 14.62 7.74 1.09
CA ARG A 67 15.60 8.53 1.86
C ARG A 67 15.02 9.19 3.10
N ALA A 68 13.70 9.20 3.23
CA ALA A 68 13.04 9.94 4.31
C ALA A 68 13.42 9.37 5.68
N LEU A 69 13.80 10.26 6.57
CA LEU A 69 14.16 9.98 7.95
C LEU A 69 12.95 10.17 8.87
N LYS A 70 13.06 9.62 10.09
CA LYS A 70 12.06 9.84 11.14
C LYS A 70 11.74 11.33 11.31
N GLY A 71 10.45 11.66 11.24
CA GLY A 71 9.95 13.02 11.46
C GLY A 71 9.94 13.91 10.22
N GLU A 72 10.47 13.46 9.08
CA GLU A 72 10.39 14.21 7.83
C GLU A 72 9.00 14.08 7.18
N THR A 73 8.57 15.10 6.45
CA THR A 73 7.28 15.03 5.75
C THR A 73 7.45 14.27 4.44
N VAL A 74 6.81 13.11 4.32
CA VAL A 74 6.65 12.42 3.04
C VAL A 74 5.39 12.96 2.38
N ASN A 75 5.54 13.61 1.23
CA ASN A 75 4.43 14.05 0.38
C ASN A 75 4.81 13.78 -1.08
N THR A 76 4.28 12.71 -1.65
CA THR A 76 4.70 12.22 -2.96
C THR A 76 3.57 11.51 -3.69
N SER A 77 3.74 11.36 -5.00
CA SER A 77 2.79 10.70 -5.88
C SER A 77 3.48 9.51 -6.55
N VAL A 78 2.97 8.31 -6.34
CA VAL A 78 3.52 7.09 -6.90
C VAL A 78 2.64 6.62 -8.07
N PRO A 79 3.17 6.47 -9.29
CA PRO A 79 2.38 5.92 -10.38
C PRO A 79 2.06 4.44 -10.09
N PHE A 80 0.83 4.03 -10.37
CA PHE A 80 0.44 2.62 -10.33
C PHE A 80 -0.20 2.20 -11.65
N SER A 81 -0.03 0.92 -11.98
CA SER A 81 -0.71 0.29 -13.09
C SER A 81 -0.96 -1.16 -12.72
N PHE A 82 -2.22 -1.57 -12.77
CA PHE A 82 -2.56 -2.98 -12.65
C PHE A 82 -3.52 -3.40 -13.75
N LYS A 83 -3.24 -4.56 -14.32
CA LYS A 83 -4.19 -5.28 -15.17
C LYS A 83 -5.05 -6.11 -14.23
N GLY A 84 -6.35 -5.86 -14.22
CA GLY A 84 -7.29 -6.60 -13.38
C GLY A 84 -7.20 -8.08 -13.69
N ILE A 85 -7.13 -8.90 -12.66
CA ILE A 85 -7.48 -10.32 -12.75
C ILE A 85 -9.00 -10.39 -12.60
N LEU A 86 -9.65 -11.43 -13.13
CA LEU A 86 -11.07 -11.67 -12.88
C LEU A 86 -11.30 -11.87 -11.37
N PHE A 87 -11.67 -10.80 -10.67
CA PHE A 87 -12.03 -10.83 -9.25
C PHE A 87 -13.50 -11.20 -9.10
N SER A 88 -13.78 -12.15 -8.22
CA SER A 88 -15.15 -12.49 -7.83
C SER A 88 -15.86 -11.34 -7.13
N LYS A 89 -17.18 -11.29 -7.23
CA LYS A 89 -17.97 -10.33 -6.44
C LYS A 89 -17.80 -10.59 -4.95
N GLY A 90 -17.69 -9.52 -4.16
CA GLY A 90 -17.71 -9.63 -2.71
C GLY A 90 -16.80 -8.65 -2.01
N ARG A 91 -16.55 -8.94 -0.73
CA ARG A 91 -15.75 -8.11 0.16
C ARG A 91 -14.37 -8.72 0.32
N TYR A 92 -13.37 -7.99 -0.14
CA TYR A 92 -11.97 -8.29 0.06
C TYR A 92 -11.46 -7.51 1.25
N ARG A 93 -10.66 -8.18 2.08
CA ARG A 93 -9.92 -7.54 3.16
C ARG A 93 -8.44 -7.69 2.88
N PHE A 94 -7.74 -6.56 2.88
CA PHE A 94 -6.34 -6.47 2.51
C PHE A 94 -5.59 -5.73 3.63
N VAL A 95 -4.80 -6.47 4.39
CA VAL A 95 -3.97 -5.90 5.45
C VAL A 95 -2.57 -5.68 4.90
N VAL A 96 -2.09 -4.45 5.04
CA VAL A 96 -0.74 -4.03 4.66
C VAL A 96 0.01 -3.72 5.94
N GLU A 97 0.99 -4.57 6.25
CA GLU A 97 1.94 -4.33 7.33
C GLU A 97 3.21 -3.76 6.73
N ALA A 98 3.54 -2.52 7.09
CA ALA A 98 4.73 -1.85 6.63
C ALA A 98 5.85 -1.95 7.65
N ILE A 99 6.99 -2.49 7.22
CA ILE A 99 8.17 -2.69 8.07
C ILE A 99 9.35 -1.97 7.43
N ALA A 100 10.10 -1.22 8.23
CA ALA A 100 11.28 -0.50 7.77
C ALA A 100 12.35 -0.34 8.85
N GLY A 101 13.50 0.19 8.43
CA GLY A 101 14.66 0.41 9.26
C GLY A 101 15.54 -0.84 9.37
N ASN A 102 16.72 -0.66 9.94
CA ASN A 102 17.68 -1.76 10.12
C ASN A 102 17.26 -2.74 11.23
N THR A 103 16.36 -2.33 12.12
CA THR A 103 15.81 -3.16 13.20
C THR A 103 14.48 -3.81 12.81
N GLU A 104 14.05 -3.71 11.54
CA GLU A 104 12.80 -4.27 11.02
C GLU A 104 11.58 -3.92 11.91
N GLU A 105 11.39 -2.63 12.17
CA GLU A 105 10.29 -2.15 12.98
C GLU A 105 9.05 -1.85 12.15
N MET A 106 7.87 -2.14 12.70
CA MET A 106 6.60 -1.80 12.09
C MET A 106 6.41 -0.27 12.04
N LEU A 107 6.28 0.28 10.84
CA LEU A 107 5.94 1.68 10.58
C LEU A 107 4.44 1.93 10.78
N PHE A 108 3.62 1.10 10.15
CA PHE A 108 2.16 1.14 10.24
C PHE A 108 1.55 -0.19 9.81
N CYS A 109 0.31 -0.42 10.22
CA CYS A 109 -0.51 -1.53 9.76
C CYS A 109 -1.88 -0.98 9.35
N LEU A 110 -2.22 -1.14 8.06
CA LEU A 110 -3.45 -0.62 7.47
C LEU A 110 -4.33 -1.77 7.03
N ASN A 111 -5.61 -1.70 7.39
CA ASN A 111 -6.61 -2.69 7.04
C ASN A 111 -7.59 -2.11 6.02
N PHE A 112 -7.36 -2.42 4.75
CA PHE A 112 -8.21 -1.98 3.65
C PHE A 112 -9.37 -2.96 3.46
N THR A 113 -10.55 -2.41 3.24
CA THR A 113 -11.70 -3.16 2.75
C THR A 113 -11.99 -2.71 1.33
N ILE A 114 -11.97 -3.64 0.39
CA ILE A 114 -12.33 -3.39 -1.01
C ILE A 114 -13.62 -4.14 -1.28
N ILE A 115 -14.67 -3.42 -1.66
CA ILE A 115 -15.96 -4.02 -2.02
C ILE A 115 -16.04 -4.05 -3.54
N HIS A 116 -16.00 -5.26 -4.10
CA HIS A 116 -16.17 -5.46 -5.53
C HIS A 116 -17.64 -5.74 -5.84
N TYR A 117 -18.27 -4.76 -6.49
CA TYR A 117 -19.49 -4.97 -7.25
C TYR A 117 -19.05 -5.20 -8.70
N PRO A 118 -19.10 -6.43 -9.23
CA PRO A 118 -19.01 -6.58 -10.67
C PRO A 118 -20.26 -5.96 -11.24
N ASP A 119 -20.11 -4.93 -12.05
CA ASP A 119 -21.15 -4.60 -13.02
C ASP A 119 -21.30 -5.83 -13.89
N ILE A 120 -22.43 -6.51 -13.75
CA ILE A 120 -22.94 -7.40 -14.77
C ILE A 120 -23.23 -6.48 -15.97
N ASN A 121 -22.36 -6.54 -16.98
CA ASN A 121 -22.76 -6.32 -18.35
C ASN A 121 -22.66 -7.67 -19.06
#